data_AF-A0A327K9E0-F1
#
_entry.id   AF-A0A327K9E0-F1
#
_cell.length_a   1.000
_cell.length_b   1.000
_cell.length_c   1.000
_cell.angle_alpha   90.00
_cell.angle_beta   90.00
_cell.angle_gamma   90.00
#
_symmetry.space_group_name_H-M   'P 1'
#
loop_
_entity.id
_entity.type
_entity.pdbx_description
1 polymer ?
#
loop_
_entity_poly.entity_id
_entity_poly.type
_entity_poly.pdbx_seq_one_letter_code
_entity_poly.pdbx_strand_id
1 'polypeptide(L)'
;MRILETHRRGLVAALNAALAAAAGPFLARLDADDVATPGRLTRQLAVMEARPALGLLGSWAEKIDADGRPIGQLTPEADPETLVALLARTNPFIHSSLMLRTDLVRRLGGYRAAFEAAEDYDLWLRLAEVAEVANLPEPLIRYRWHAANVSTRKEVRQCFSVRLAQRAAAARRAGADDPAAALAGPPDFFDPACDRTFFADDAKLYRVLALADPAAPEPTAPLDLAPLLAPSTPLSHRERKLAQRAVAVLLQRPELARDVGAARLAWHALRLHPARAATLAWRYVTGRASA
;
A
#
# COMPACT_ATOMS: atom_id res chain seq x y z
N MET A 1 16.62 27.30 -0.33
CA MET A 1 16.49 25.82 -0.34
C MET A 1 17.31 25.26 0.80
N ARG A 2 16.74 24.40 1.65
CA ARG A 2 17.48 23.71 2.72
C ARG A 2 17.56 22.23 2.37
N ILE A 3 18.77 21.66 2.41
CA ILE A 3 19.00 20.23 2.20
C ILE A 3 19.24 19.59 3.56
N LEU A 4 18.62 18.43 3.81
CA LEU A 4 18.80 17.65 5.02
C LEU A 4 19.43 16.32 4.64
N GLU A 5 20.62 16.05 5.15
CA GLU A 5 21.23 14.74 5.00
C GLU A 5 20.66 13.80 6.04
N THR A 6 20.02 12.73 5.57
CA THR A 6 19.60 11.62 6.43
C THR A 6 20.46 10.43 6.04
N HIS A 7 21.16 9.83 7.01
CA HIS A 7 22.10 8.73 6.77
C HIS A 7 21.39 7.43 6.33
N ARG A 8 20.75 7.43 5.15
CA ARG A 8 20.04 6.31 4.50
C ARG A 8 19.08 5.55 5.41
N ARG A 9 18.33 6.24 6.28
CA ARG A 9 17.38 5.63 7.24
C ARG A 9 16.00 5.27 6.63
N GLY A 10 15.91 5.19 5.30
CA GLY A 10 14.66 4.90 4.59
C GLY A 10 13.73 6.10 4.41
N LEU A 11 12.66 5.89 3.63
CA LEU A 11 11.72 6.94 3.20
C LEU A 11 10.97 7.58 4.38
N VAL A 12 10.44 6.78 5.30
CA VAL A 12 9.71 7.27 6.48
C VAL A 12 10.58 8.22 7.32
N ALA A 13 11.84 7.86 7.57
CA ALA A 13 12.75 8.71 8.33
C ALA A 13 13.05 10.02 7.60
N ALA A 14 13.23 9.99 6.27
CA ALA A 14 13.41 11.19 5.46
C ALA A 14 12.18 12.10 5.48
N LEU A 15 10.97 11.53 5.36
CA LEU A 15 9.71 12.27 5.42
C LEU A 15 9.51 12.93 6.80
N ASN A 16 9.77 12.21 7.88
CA ASN A 16 9.65 12.74 9.23
C ASN A 16 10.74 13.79 9.54
N ALA A 17 11.96 13.65 9.01
CA ALA A 17 12.98 14.69 9.12
C ALA A 17 12.57 15.97 8.39
N ALA A 18 11.99 15.84 7.19
CA ALA A 18 11.44 16.98 6.45
C ALA A 18 10.27 17.64 7.20
N LEU A 19 9.34 16.84 7.76
CA LEU A 19 8.24 17.31 8.60
C LEU A 19 8.75 18.07 9.84
N ALA A 20 9.77 17.56 10.52
CA ALA A 20 10.35 18.20 11.69
C ALA A 20 11.00 19.55 11.35
N ALA A 21 11.66 19.64 10.20
CA ALA A 21 12.35 20.86 9.76
C ALA A 21 11.43 21.91 9.10
N ALA A 22 10.22 21.53 8.69
CA ALA A 22 9.31 22.43 7.99
C ALA A 22 8.84 23.60 8.88
N ALA A 23 8.95 24.83 8.40
CA ALA A 23 8.50 26.01 9.16
C ALA A 23 7.13 26.55 8.69
N GLY A 24 6.70 26.16 7.49
CA GLY A 24 5.46 26.65 6.89
C GLY A 24 4.20 26.04 7.52
N PRO A 25 3.04 26.73 7.44
CA PRO A 25 1.75 26.20 7.89
C PRO A 25 1.26 25.03 7.04
N PHE A 26 1.76 24.92 5.81
CA PHE A 26 1.46 23.84 4.87
C PHE A 26 2.72 23.10 4.43
N LEU A 27 2.61 21.79 4.27
CA LEU A 27 3.60 20.92 3.63
C LEU A 27 3.14 20.63 2.21
N ALA A 28 3.95 20.98 1.20
CA ALA A 28 3.73 20.54 -0.16
C ALA A 28 4.74 19.42 -0.50
N ARG A 29 4.24 18.25 -0.86
CA ARG A 29 5.06 17.09 -1.22
C ARG A 29 5.38 17.11 -2.72
N LEU A 30 6.58 16.76 -3.11
CA LEU A 30 6.94 16.47 -4.51
C LEU A 30 7.99 15.37 -4.51
N ASP A 31 7.77 14.31 -5.29
CA ASP A 31 8.75 13.24 -5.51
C ASP A 31 9.90 13.72 -6.39
N ALA A 32 11.10 13.16 -6.17
CA ALA A 32 12.34 13.67 -6.77
C ALA A 32 12.40 13.50 -8.30
N ASP A 33 11.59 12.61 -8.85
CA ASP A 33 11.47 12.29 -10.27
C ASP A 33 10.25 12.95 -10.96
N ASP A 34 9.41 13.62 -10.18
CA ASP A 34 8.21 14.32 -10.64
C ASP A 34 8.43 15.83 -10.82
N VAL A 35 7.52 16.48 -11.54
CA VAL A 35 7.60 17.91 -11.84
C VAL A 35 6.32 18.62 -11.41
N ALA A 36 6.43 19.68 -10.60
CA ALA A 36 5.30 20.55 -10.30
C ALA A 36 4.95 21.42 -11.52
N THR A 37 3.66 21.59 -11.81
CA THR A 37 3.24 22.55 -12.85
C THR A 37 3.32 23.99 -12.34
N PRO A 38 3.50 24.99 -13.22
CA PRO A 38 3.44 26.39 -12.82
C PRO A 38 2.12 26.71 -12.10
N GLY A 39 2.22 27.40 -10.96
CA GLY A 39 1.05 27.81 -10.17
C GLY A 39 0.46 26.73 -9.26
N ARG A 40 1.00 25.50 -9.22
CA ARG A 40 0.56 24.43 -8.30
C ARG A 40 0.34 24.94 -6.87
N LEU A 41 1.39 25.54 -6.28
CA LEU A 41 1.36 25.97 -4.89
C LEU A 41 0.30 27.05 -4.65
N THR A 42 0.20 28.03 -5.56
CA THR A 42 -0.80 29.11 -5.47
C THR A 42 -2.23 28.54 -5.47
N ARG A 43 -2.53 27.59 -6.36
CA ARG A 43 -3.85 26.95 -6.46
C ARG A 43 -4.20 26.13 -5.23
N GLN A 44 -3.28 25.26 -4.79
CA GLN A 44 -3.50 24.43 -3.60
C GLN A 44 -3.61 25.29 -2.33
N LEU A 45 -2.77 26.32 -2.19
CA LEU A 45 -2.79 27.23 -1.05
C LEU A 45 -4.14 27.95 -0.94
N ALA A 46 -4.64 28.52 -2.03
CA ALA A 46 -5.93 29.22 -2.05
C ALA A 46 -7.08 28.32 -1.53
N VAL A 47 -7.09 27.04 -1.91
CA VAL A 47 -8.09 26.07 -1.47
C VAL A 47 -7.92 25.71 0.01
N MET A 48 -6.67 25.50 0.45
CA MET A 48 -6.37 25.21 1.86
C MET A 48 -6.69 26.39 2.78
N GLU A 49 -6.47 27.62 2.34
CA GLU A 49 -6.80 28.83 3.11
C GLU A 49 -8.31 29.06 3.19
N ALA A 50 -9.04 28.83 2.08
CA ALA A 50 -10.49 28.94 2.04
C ALA A 50 -11.21 27.87 2.87
N ARG A 51 -10.55 26.74 3.18
CA ARG A 51 -11.14 25.60 3.90
C ARG A 51 -10.32 25.24 5.16
N PRO A 52 -10.55 25.92 6.30
CA PRO A 52 -9.85 25.62 7.55
C PRO A 52 -9.93 24.16 8.01
N ALA A 53 -11.05 23.47 7.73
CA ALA A 53 -11.26 22.06 8.06
C ALA A 53 -10.49 21.08 7.15
N LEU A 54 -9.97 21.52 6.00
CA LEU A 54 -9.23 20.70 5.07
C LEU A 54 -7.82 20.41 5.59
N GLY A 55 -7.54 19.15 5.90
CA GLY A 55 -6.26 18.68 6.42
C GLY A 55 -5.31 18.18 5.33
N LEU A 56 -5.86 17.66 4.24
CA LEU A 56 -5.12 17.08 3.11
C LEU A 56 -5.79 17.42 1.78
N LEU A 57 -4.98 17.89 0.83
CA LEU A 57 -5.38 18.19 -0.52
C LEU A 57 -4.45 17.54 -1.53
N GLY A 58 -4.95 16.61 -2.33
CA GLY A 58 -4.27 16.11 -3.52
C GLY A 58 -4.70 16.85 -4.78
N SER A 59 -4.15 16.42 -5.91
CA SER A 59 -4.58 16.84 -7.25
C SER A 59 -4.43 15.70 -8.25
N TRP A 60 -4.99 15.89 -9.43
CA TRP A 60 -4.68 15.07 -10.60
C TRP A 60 -3.23 15.26 -11.07
N ALA A 61 -2.79 14.40 -11.98
CA ALA A 61 -1.47 14.46 -12.59
C ALA A 61 -1.50 14.15 -14.10
N GLU A 62 -0.63 14.80 -14.87
CA GLU A 62 -0.23 14.32 -16.19
C GLU A 62 0.78 13.18 -16.01
N LYS A 63 0.58 12.02 -16.65
CA LYS A 63 1.59 10.98 -16.69
C LYS A 63 2.62 11.30 -17.75
N ILE A 64 3.90 11.19 -17.42
CA ILE A 64 5.01 11.38 -18.35
C ILE A 64 5.94 10.16 -18.38
N ASP A 65 6.56 9.90 -19.51
CA ASP A 65 7.63 8.89 -19.65
C ASP A 65 8.98 9.38 -19.09
N ALA A 66 10.05 8.60 -19.30
CA ALA A 66 11.41 8.96 -18.85
C ALA A 66 11.98 10.21 -19.53
N ASP A 67 11.52 10.54 -20.75
CA ASP A 67 11.94 11.72 -21.49
C ASP A 67 11.04 12.94 -21.20
N GLY A 68 10.02 12.76 -20.35
CA GLY A 68 9.07 13.80 -20.00
C GLY A 68 7.97 14.02 -21.04
N ARG A 69 7.74 13.07 -21.96
CA ARG A 69 6.63 13.15 -22.92
C ARG A 69 5.33 12.68 -22.25
N PRO A 70 4.19 13.35 -22.49
CA PRO A 70 2.90 12.92 -21.96
C PRO A 70 2.49 11.54 -22.49
N ILE A 71 2.02 10.67 -21.59
CA ILE A 71 1.56 9.31 -21.90
C ILE A 71 0.20 8.98 -21.26
N GLY A 72 -0.48 9.97 -20.70
CA GLY A 72 -1.82 9.84 -20.13
C GLY A 72 -2.03 10.76 -18.93
N GLN A 73 -3.05 10.44 -18.12
CA GLN A 73 -3.40 11.20 -16.93
C GLN A 73 -3.69 10.25 -15.76
N LEU A 74 -3.52 10.76 -14.55
CA LEU A 74 -4.04 10.18 -13.32
C LEU A 74 -5.10 11.13 -12.77
N THR A 75 -6.34 10.67 -12.77
CA THR A 75 -7.52 11.41 -12.32
C THR A 75 -8.13 10.71 -11.11
N PRO A 76 -7.49 10.79 -9.92
CA PRO A 76 -8.07 10.24 -8.70
C PRO A 76 -9.43 10.89 -8.40
N GLU A 77 -10.25 10.16 -7.64
CA GLU A 77 -11.60 10.61 -7.24
C GLU A 77 -11.54 11.98 -6.58
N ALA A 78 -12.41 12.89 -7.00
CA ALA A 78 -12.49 14.27 -6.53
C ALA A 78 -13.81 14.57 -5.82
N ASP A 79 -14.84 13.74 -6.00
CA ASP A 79 -16.06 13.81 -5.21
C ASP A 79 -15.76 13.48 -3.74
N PRO A 80 -16.08 14.37 -2.77
CA PRO A 80 -15.72 14.17 -1.37
C PRO A 80 -16.26 12.89 -0.73
N GLU A 81 -17.53 12.55 -0.98
CA GLU A 81 -18.17 11.38 -0.37
C GLU A 81 -17.56 10.09 -0.94
N THR A 82 -17.42 10.03 -2.26
CA THR A 82 -16.83 8.89 -2.95
C THR A 82 -15.34 8.74 -2.60
N LEU A 83 -14.61 9.86 -2.46
CA LEU A 83 -13.21 9.88 -2.06
C LEU A 83 -13.01 9.28 -0.67
N VAL A 84 -13.82 9.67 0.32
CA VAL A 84 -13.73 9.12 1.69
C VAL A 84 -14.09 7.64 1.72
N ALA A 85 -15.14 7.24 1.00
CA ALA A 85 -15.52 5.83 0.88
C ALA A 85 -14.41 5.00 0.19
N LEU A 86 -13.75 5.57 -0.82
CA LEU A 86 -12.64 4.94 -1.52
C LEU A 86 -11.39 4.84 -0.64
N LEU A 87 -11.10 5.89 0.14
CA LEU A 87 -9.97 5.94 1.08
C LEU A 87 -10.02 4.82 2.12
N ALA A 88 -11.20 4.38 2.55
CA ALA A 88 -11.32 3.22 3.45
C ALA A 88 -10.84 1.90 2.80
N ARG A 89 -10.80 1.84 1.47
CA ARG A 89 -10.57 0.61 0.68
C ARG A 89 -9.24 0.59 -0.06
N THR A 90 -8.72 1.75 -0.46
CA THR A 90 -7.47 1.92 -1.20
C THR A 90 -6.95 3.33 -1.04
N ASN A 91 -5.67 3.57 -1.30
CA ASN A 91 -5.10 4.91 -1.36
C ASN A 91 -5.61 5.65 -2.62
N PRO A 92 -6.41 6.72 -2.50
CA PRO A 92 -6.95 7.48 -3.62
C PRO A 92 -6.14 8.75 -3.91
N PHE A 93 -4.95 8.89 -3.34
CA PHE A 93 -4.11 10.08 -3.48
C PHE A 93 -2.82 9.76 -4.24
N ILE A 94 -2.34 10.74 -5.00
CA ILE A 94 -1.01 10.69 -5.61
C ILE A 94 -0.05 11.37 -4.64
N HIS A 95 0.87 10.62 -4.05
CA HIS A 95 1.74 11.11 -2.97
C HIS A 95 2.48 12.42 -3.34
N SER A 96 2.99 12.50 -4.57
CA SER A 96 3.70 13.66 -5.10
C SER A 96 2.83 14.91 -5.35
N SER A 97 1.50 14.79 -5.33
CA SER A 97 0.60 15.93 -5.56
C SER A 97 0.09 16.61 -4.29
N LEU A 98 0.44 16.09 -3.11
CA LEU A 98 -0.20 16.48 -1.86
C LEU A 98 0.24 17.85 -1.32
N MET A 99 -0.72 18.55 -0.71
CA MET A 99 -0.53 19.65 0.24
C MET A 99 -1.26 19.32 1.54
N LEU A 100 -0.61 19.52 2.70
CA LEU A 100 -1.12 19.12 4.02
C LEU A 100 -0.95 20.22 5.05
N ARG A 101 -1.79 20.24 6.08
CA ARG A 101 -1.59 21.10 7.27
C ARG A 101 -0.45 20.57 8.13
N THR A 102 0.61 21.36 8.30
CA THR A 102 1.84 20.93 9.00
C THR A 102 1.57 20.58 10.46
N ASP A 103 0.80 21.40 11.16
CA ASP A 103 0.46 21.24 12.57
C ASP A 103 -0.37 19.97 12.80
N LEU A 104 -1.32 19.69 11.91
CA LEU A 104 -2.16 18.50 11.98
C LEU A 104 -1.35 17.22 11.78
N VAL A 105 -0.48 17.18 10.77
CA VAL A 105 0.40 16.02 10.53
C VAL A 105 1.31 15.77 11.75
N ARG A 106 1.82 16.82 12.40
CA ARG A 106 2.61 16.71 13.63
C ARG A 106 1.81 16.17 14.81
N ARG A 107 0.61 16.70 15.06
CA ARG A 107 -0.26 16.21 16.14
C ARG A 107 -0.59 14.73 16.00
N LEU A 108 -0.70 14.24 14.76
CA LEU A 108 -0.95 12.83 14.48
C LEU A 108 0.34 11.97 14.51
N GLY A 109 1.51 12.54 14.81
CA GLY A 109 2.77 11.80 14.94
C GLY A 109 3.50 11.52 13.62
N GLY A 110 3.10 12.16 12.51
CA GLY A 110 3.76 12.01 11.21
C GLY A 110 3.59 10.64 10.56
N TYR A 111 4.61 10.21 9.81
CA TYR A 111 4.63 8.92 9.10
C TYR A 111 5.11 7.82 10.04
N ARG A 112 4.43 6.66 10.05
CA ARG A 112 4.75 5.54 10.95
C ARG A 112 5.56 4.46 10.23
N ALA A 113 6.68 4.06 10.82
CA ALA A 113 7.59 3.06 10.23
C ALA A 113 6.96 1.66 10.11
N ALA A 114 5.94 1.36 10.91
CA ALA A 114 5.20 0.10 10.88
C ALA A 114 4.55 -0.23 9.52
N PHE A 115 4.29 0.77 8.70
CA PHE A 115 3.53 0.62 7.45
C PHE A 115 4.42 0.75 6.22
N GLU A 116 5.64 0.18 6.26
CA GLU A 116 6.59 0.26 5.14
C GLU A 116 5.91 0.00 3.77
N ALA A 117 6.14 0.90 2.81
CA ALA A 117 5.58 0.89 1.45
C ALA A 117 4.07 1.22 1.36
N ALA A 118 3.45 1.58 2.47
CA ALA A 118 2.10 2.14 2.58
C ALA A 118 2.01 3.18 3.72
N GLU A 119 3.14 3.82 4.08
CA GLU A 119 3.23 4.75 5.20
C GLU A 119 2.40 6.01 5.01
N ASP A 120 2.17 6.36 3.74
CA ASP A 120 1.34 7.46 3.30
C ASP A 120 -0.14 7.12 3.54
N TYR A 121 -0.57 5.93 3.14
CA TYR A 121 -1.94 5.47 3.28
C TYR A 121 -2.39 5.39 4.74
N ASP A 122 -1.51 4.94 5.66
CA ASP A 122 -1.76 5.01 7.10
C ASP A 122 -2.03 6.45 7.57
N LEU A 123 -1.21 7.41 7.13
CA LEU A 123 -1.37 8.81 7.49
C LEU A 123 -2.67 9.40 6.92
N TRP A 124 -3.06 9.04 5.70
CA TRP A 124 -4.31 9.49 5.08
C TRP A 124 -5.54 9.00 5.84
N LEU A 125 -5.53 7.73 6.27
CA LEU A 125 -6.60 7.16 7.09
C LEU A 125 -6.75 7.91 8.42
N ARG A 126 -5.64 8.21 9.11
CA ARG A 126 -5.65 8.98 10.36
C ARG A 126 -6.08 10.43 10.15
N LEU A 127 -5.66 11.07 9.06
CA LEU A 127 -6.06 12.45 8.75
C LEU A 127 -7.57 12.55 8.49
N ALA A 128 -8.13 11.62 7.73
CA ALA A 128 -9.55 11.59 7.41
C ALA A 128 -10.46 11.29 8.61
N GLU A 129 -9.90 10.85 9.75
CA GLU A 129 -10.63 10.67 11.00
C GLU A 129 -10.82 12.00 11.76
N VAL A 130 -10.04 13.04 11.46
CA VAL A 130 -10.02 14.30 12.22
C VAL A 130 -10.08 15.57 11.37
N ALA A 131 -10.05 15.45 10.04
CA ALA A 131 -10.09 16.57 9.11
C ALA A 131 -10.70 16.17 7.77
N GLU A 132 -11.16 17.16 7.00
CA GLU A 132 -11.58 16.93 5.62
C GLU A 132 -10.37 16.57 4.75
N VAL A 133 -10.61 15.75 3.74
CA VAL A 133 -9.65 15.39 2.70
C VAL A 133 -10.28 15.62 1.32
N ALA A 134 -9.50 16.07 0.35
CA ALA A 134 -10.00 16.35 -1.00
C ALA A 134 -8.93 16.14 -2.07
N ASN A 135 -9.37 15.97 -3.32
CA ASN A 135 -8.53 16.08 -4.51
C ASN A 135 -9.04 17.25 -5.37
N LEU A 136 -8.12 18.07 -5.88
CA LEU A 136 -8.45 19.00 -6.95
C LEU A 136 -8.49 18.28 -8.30
N PRO A 137 -9.56 18.45 -9.10
CA PRO A 137 -9.68 17.87 -10.43
C PRO A 137 -8.86 18.64 -11.47
N GLU A 138 -7.59 18.92 -11.14
CA GLU A 138 -6.67 19.69 -11.96
C GLU A 138 -5.29 19.01 -11.97
N PRO A 139 -4.63 18.87 -13.15
CA PRO A 139 -3.30 18.28 -13.24
C PRO A 139 -2.25 19.28 -12.75
N LEU A 140 -1.91 19.23 -11.45
CA LEU A 140 -0.95 20.16 -10.84
C LEU A 140 0.49 19.60 -10.76
N ILE A 141 0.68 18.36 -11.19
CA ILE A 141 2.01 17.74 -11.33
C ILE A 141 2.10 16.94 -12.63
N ARG A 142 3.33 16.69 -13.06
CA ARG A 142 3.69 15.71 -14.08
C ARG A 142 4.36 14.54 -13.36
N TYR A 143 3.65 13.42 -13.32
CA TYR A 143 4.02 12.20 -12.63
C TYR A 143 4.80 11.28 -13.57
N ARG A 144 6.06 10.99 -13.22
CA ARG A 144 6.92 10.14 -14.03
C ARG A 144 6.59 8.67 -13.82
N TRP A 145 6.37 7.98 -14.94
CA TRP A 145 6.02 6.57 -14.92
C TRP A 145 7.09 5.74 -15.63
N HIS A 146 7.65 4.76 -14.93
CA HIS A 146 8.54 3.78 -15.52
C HIS A 146 8.20 2.36 -15.03
N ALA A 147 8.50 1.34 -15.84
CA ALA A 147 8.18 -0.06 -15.56
C ALA A 147 8.77 -0.57 -14.22
N ALA A 148 9.86 0.06 -13.75
CA ALA A 148 10.56 -0.26 -12.52
C ALA A 148 10.07 0.50 -11.27
N ASN A 149 8.89 1.17 -11.30
CA ASN A 149 8.39 1.86 -10.11
C ASN A 149 8.41 0.92 -8.89
N VAL A 150 8.88 1.44 -7.75
CA VAL A 150 9.21 0.73 -6.50
C VAL A 150 8.12 -0.26 -6.05
N SER A 151 6.87 -0.04 -6.46
CA SER A 151 5.72 -0.91 -6.16
C SER A 151 5.86 -2.36 -6.61
N THR A 152 6.69 -2.66 -7.62
CA THR A 152 6.85 -4.05 -8.10
C THR A 152 7.77 -4.89 -7.22
N ARG A 153 8.82 -4.30 -6.63
CA ARG A 153 9.81 -5.04 -5.81
C ARG A 153 9.36 -5.30 -4.36
N LYS A 154 8.38 -4.54 -3.87
CA LYS A 154 7.83 -4.67 -2.51
C LYS A 154 6.33 -5.01 -2.52
N GLU A 155 5.84 -5.67 -3.57
CA GLU A 155 4.41 -5.90 -3.79
C GLU A 155 3.73 -6.60 -2.58
N VAL A 156 4.33 -7.68 -2.08
CA VAL A 156 3.82 -8.44 -0.91
C VAL A 156 3.82 -7.55 0.33
N ARG A 157 4.94 -6.88 0.62
CA ARG A 157 5.07 -5.96 1.77
C ARG A 157 4.06 -4.82 1.71
N GLN A 158 3.89 -4.19 0.56
CA GLN A 158 2.94 -3.10 0.37
C GLN A 158 1.51 -3.57 0.63
N CYS A 159 1.10 -4.73 0.08
CA CYS A 159 -0.25 -5.23 0.31
C CYS A 159 -0.49 -5.57 1.79
N PHE A 160 0.53 -6.12 2.49
CA PHE A 160 0.46 -6.38 3.93
C PHE A 160 0.26 -5.09 4.71
N SER A 161 1.10 -4.09 4.46
CA SER A 161 1.03 -2.79 5.14
C SER A 161 -0.30 -2.08 4.88
N VAL A 162 -0.90 -2.24 3.69
CA VAL A 162 -2.25 -1.75 3.38
C VAL A 162 -3.31 -2.42 4.26
N ARG A 163 -3.31 -3.75 4.41
CA ARG A 163 -4.25 -4.44 5.32
C ARG A 163 -4.03 -4.03 6.77
N LEU A 164 -2.77 -3.93 7.20
CA LEU A 164 -2.43 -3.49 8.54
C LEU A 164 -3.00 -2.09 8.83
N ALA A 165 -2.84 -1.15 7.89
CA ALA A 165 -3.38 0.21 7.98
C ALA A 165 -4.92 0.20 8.04
N GLN A 166 -5.57 -0.64 7.22
CA GLN A 166 -7.03 -0.79 7.23
C GLN A 166 -7.56 -1.36 8.54
N ARG A 167 -6.89 -2.37 9.12
CA ARG A 167 -7.29 -2.93 10.41
C ARG A 167 -7.12 -1.92 11.54
N ALA A 168 -6.00 -1.21 11.57
CA ALA A 168 -5.77 -0.18 12.56
C ALA A 168 -6.83 0.94 12.46
N ALA A 169 -7.14 1.40 11.23
CA ALA A 169 -8.19 2.39 11.00
C ALA A 169 -9.59 1.88 11.36
N ALA A 170 -9.91 0.63 11.05
CA ALA A 170 -11.20 0.03 11.40
C ALA A 170 -11.36 -0.05 12.93
N ALA A 171 -10.32 -0.44 13.66
CA ALA A 171 -10.33 -0.48 15.13
C ALA A 171 -10.56 0.92 15.73
N ARG A 172 -9.81 1.94 15.26
CA ARG A 172 -9.99 3.33 15.71
C ARG A 172 -11.40 3.85 15.44
N ARG A 173 -11.94 3.60 14.25
CA ARG A 173 -13.32 4.00 13.87
C ARG A 173 -14.40 3.29 14.68
N ALA A 174 -14.12 2.09 15.19
CA ALA A 174 -14.99 1.36 16.10
C ALA A 174 -14.87 1.85 17.56
N GLY A 175 -14.04 2.87 17.84
CA GLY A 175 -13.84 3.44 19.17
C GLY A 175 -12.82 2.69 20.03
N ALA A 176 -12.08 1.73 19.46
CA ALA A 176 -10.98 1.06 20.15
C ALA A 176 -9.68 1.89 20.07
N ASP A 177 -8.77 1.64 21.01
CA ASP A 177 -7.41 2.17 20.94
C ASP A 177 -6.70 1.73 19.65
N ASP A 178 -5.79 2.55 19.13
CA ASP A 178 -5.04 2.22 17.92
C ASP A 178 -4.14 1.00 18.17
N PRO A 179 -4.46 -0.18 17.60
CA PRO A 179 -3.74 -1.40 17.91
C PRO A 179 -2.33 -1.42 17.29
N ALA A 180 -2.04 -0.51 16.35
CA ALA A 180 -0.73 -0.35 15.72
C ALA A 180 0.15 0.68 16.44
N ALA A 181 -0.34 1.36 17.50
CA ALA A 181 0.41 2.42 18.17
C ALA A 181 1.76 1.95 18.75
N ALA A 182 1.83 0.70 19.22
CA ALA A 182 3.03 0.12 19.80
C ALA A 182 4.04 -0.42 18.77
N LEU A 183 3.71 -0.42 17.48
CA LEU A 183 4.61 -0.95 16.44
C LEU A 183 5.73 0.05 16.13
N ALA A 184 6.94 -0.26 16.58
CA ALA A 184 8.13 0.57 16.36
C ALA A 184 8.68 0.49 14.92
N GLY A 185 8.36 -0.56 14.19
CA GLY A 185 8.85 -0.82 12.84
C GLY A 185 7.95 -1.79 12.09
N PRO A 186 8.24 -2.06 10.81
CA PRO A 186 7.41 -2.94 9.99
C PRO A 186 7.40 -4.35 10.59
N PRO A 187 6.21 -4.93 10.87
CA PRO A 187 6.14 -6.28 11.41
C PRO A 187 6.80 -7.29 10.47
N ASP A 188 7.64 -8.16 11.01
CA ASP A 188 8.04 -9.35 10.28
C ASP A 188 6.90 -10.36 10.36
N PHE A 189 6.09 -10.45 9.30
CA PHE A 189 4.97 -11.39 9.28
C PHE A 189 5.44 -12.86 9.28
N PHE A 190 6.74 -13.16 9.15
CA PHE A 190 7.28 -14.50 9.40
C PHE A 190 7.52 -14.81 10.89
N ASP A 191 7.60 -13.80 11.75
CA ASP A 191 7.76 -13.97 13.20
C ASP A 191 6.51 -14.67 13.79
N PRO A 192 6.65 -15.82 14.48
CA PRO A 192 5.54 -16.49 15.16
C PRO A 192 4.84 -15.62 16.21
N ALA A 193 5.51 -14.59 16.76
CA ALA A 193 4.88 -13.63 17.67
C ALA A 193 3.69 -12.90 17.01
N CYS A 194 3.69 -12.74 15.68
CA CYS A 194 2.58 -12.13 14.94
C CYS A 194 1.25 -12.89 15.10
N ASP A 195 1.27 -14.18 15.45
CA ASP A 195 0.05 -14.99 15.61
C ASP A 195 -0.79 -14.59 16.83
N ARG A 196 -0.23 -13.76 17.72
CA ARG A 196 -0.88 -13.23 18.92
C ARG A 196 -1.24 -11.74 18.79
N THR A 197 -1.25 -11.22 17.56
CA THR A 197 -1.51 -9.80 17.27
C THR A 197 -2.89 -9.61 16.65
N PHE A 198 -3.35 -8.36 16.59
CA PHE A 198 -4.60 -7.98 15.94
C PHE A 198 -4.63 -8.23 14.41
N PHE A 199 -3.48 -8.56 13.81
CA PHE A 199 -3.32 -8.88 12.39
C PHE A 199 -2.85 -10.33 12.16
N ALA A 200 -3.04 -11.24 13.13
CA ALA A 200 -2.60 -12.63 13.04
C ALA A 200 -3.04 -13.34 11.74
N ASP A 201 -4.30 -13.21 11.35
CA ASP A 201 -4.82 -13.81 10.10
C ASP A 201 -4.15 -13.23 8.85
N ASP A 202 -3.84 -11.94 8.86
CA ASP A 202 -3.10 -11.33 7.74
C ASP A 202 -1.64 -11.82 7.75
N ALA A 203 -0.99 -11.93 8.91
CA ALA A 203 0.38 -12.45 8.97
C ALA A 203 0.46 -13.85 8.37
N LYS A 204 -0.46 -14.74 8.76
CA LYS A 204 -0.59 -16.10 8.19
C LYS A 204 -0.85 -16.08 6.69
N LEU A 205 -1.82 -15.27 6.22
CA LEU A 205 -2.08 -15.10 4.79
C LEU A 205 -0.82 -14.66 4.03
N TYR A 206 -0.07 -13.71 4.57
CA TYR A 206 1.08 -13.13 3.90
C TYR A 206 2.33 -13.99 3.92
N ARG A 207 2.50 -14.90 4.90
CA ARG A 207 3.48 -15.99 4.81
C ARG A 207 3.22 -16.86 3.58
N VAL A 208 1.95 -17.12 3.25
CA VAL A 208 1.58 -17.85 2.04
C VAL A 208 1.78 -17.01 0.78
N LEU A 209 1.29 -15.77 0.78
CA LEU A 209 1.42 -14.89 -0.39
C LEU A 209 2.88 -14.54 -0.70
N ALA A 210 3.78 -14.60 0.28
CA ALA A 210 5.22 -14.40 0.07
C ALA A 210 5.84 -15.44 -0.85
N LEU A 211 5.27 -16.65 -0.97
CA LEU A 211 5.70 -17.65 -1.98
C LEU A 211 5.61 -17.13 -3.42
N ALA A 212 4.83 -16.08 -3.65
CA ALA A 212 4.76 -15.45 -4.96
C ALA A 212 6.09 -14.78 -5.33
N ASP A 213 6.89 -14.34 -4.36
CA ASP A 213 8.16 -13.62 -4.53
C ASP A 213 9.35 -14.59 -4.43
N PRO A 214 10.11 -14.81 -5.51
CA PRO A 214 11.28 -15.71 -5.49
C PRO A 214 12.40 -15.24 -4.54
N ALA A 215 12.41 -13.98 -4.13
CA ALA A 215 13.39 -13.45 -3.19
C ALA A 215 12.94 -13.55 -1.72
N ALA A 216 11.72 -14.04 -1.45
CA ALA A 216 11.22 -14.20 -0.09
C ALA A 216 12.00 -15.30 0.66
N PRO A 217 12.12 -15.18 2.00
CA PRO A 217 12.70 -16.25 2.82
C PRO A 217 11.97 -17.58 2.62
N GLU A 218 12.73 -18.66 2.57
CA GLU A 218 12.16 -20.01 2.53
C GLU A 218 11.39 -20.31 3.83
N PRO A 219 10.15 -20.82 3.76
CA PRO A 219 9.42 -21.24 4.95
C PRO A 219 10.17 -22.36 5.67
N THR A 220 10.45 -22.17 6.96
CA THR A 220 11.11 -23.17 7.80
C THR A 220 10.13 -24.12 8.49
N ALA A 221 8.82 -23.88 8.36
CA ALA A 221 7.74 -24.67 8.93
C ALA A 221 6.55 -24.77 7.94
N PRO A 222 5.66 -25.76 8.10
CA PRO A 222 4.42 -25.84 7.33
C PRO A 222 3.59 -24.55 7.44
N LEU A 223 2.96 -24.14 6.32
CA LEU A 223 2.19 -22.92 6.25
C LEU A 223 0.72 -23.15 6.64
N ASP A 224 0.18 -22.27 7.47
CA ASP A 224 -1.26 -22.23 7.73
C ASP A 224 -2.00 -21.63 6.52
N LEU A 225 -2.61 -22.51 5.71
CA LEU A 225 -3.35 -22.13 4.51
C LEU A 225 -4.80 -21.73 4.79
N ALA A 226 -5.28 -21.83 6.04
CA ALA A 226 -6.67 -21.56 6.36
C ALA A 226 -7.14 -20.16 5.93
N PRO A 227 -6.36 -19.06 6.17
CA PRO A 227 -6.75 -17.73 5.72
C PRO A 227 -6.87 -17.60 4.20
N LEU A 228 -6.01 -18.28 3.43
CA LEU A 228 -6.08 -18.25 1.97
C LEU A 228 -7.32 -19.01 1.47
N LEU A 229 -7.59 -20.19 2.05
CA LEU A 229 -8.61 -21.11 1.55
C LEU A 229 -10.03 -20.77 2.03
N ALA A 230 -10.18 -19.91 3.04
CA ALA A 230 -11.45 -19.48 3.56
C ALA A 230 -12.25 -18.70 2.49
N PRO A 231 -13.50 -19.11 2.15
CA PRO A 231 -14.32 -18.42 1.14
C PRO A 231 -14.62 -16.95 1.48
N SER A 232 -14.59 -16.60 2.76
CA SER A 232 -14.88 -15.28 3.28
C SER A 232 -13.69 -14.33 3.26
N THR A 233 -12.46 -14.80 3.00
CA THR A 233 -11.28 -13.92 3.02
C THR A 233 -11.32 -12.96 1.82
N PRO A 234 -11.53 -11.65 2.04
CA PRO A 234 -11.51 -10.71 0.94
C PRO A 234 -10.07 -10.53 0.46
N LEU A 235 -9.86 -10.74 -0.84
CA LEU A 235 -8.60 -10.47 -1.53
C LEU A 235 -8.80 -9.32 -2.51
N SER A 236 -7.92 -8.32 -2.45
CA SER A 236 -7.80 -7.29 -3.47
C SER A 236 -7.35 -7.87 -4.81
N HIS A 237 -7.41 -7.06 -5.88
CA HIS A 237 -6.91 -7.48 -7.19
C HIS A 237 -5.43 -7.89 -7.17
N ARG A 238 -4.59 -7.17 -6.41
CA ARG A 238 -3.16 -7.48 -6.27
C ARG A 238 -2.95 -8.75 -5.46
N GLU A 239 -3.63 -8.90 -4.33
CA GLU A 239 -3.55 -10.12 -3.51
C GLU A 239 -4.05 -11.35 -4.25
N ARG A 240 -5.09 -11.23 -5.11
CA ARG A 240 -5.50 -12.34 -5.98
C ARG A 240 -4.39 -12.78 -6.94
N LYS A 241 -3.62 -11.84 -7.50
CA LYS A 241 -2.46 -12.18 -8.35
C LYS A 241 -1.34 -12.84 -7.56
N LEU A 242 -1.06 -12.36 -6.34
CA LEU A 242 -0.10 -12.99 -5.43
C LEU A 242 -0.55 -14.41 -5.06
N ALA A 243 -1.83 -14.58 -4.70
CA ALA A 243 -2.42 -15.86 -4.34
C ALA A 243 -2.31 -16.88 -5.48
N GLN A 244 -2.56 -16.46 -6.73
CA GLN A 244 -2.37 -17.32 -7.91
C GLN A 244 -0.93 -17.81 -8.04
N ARG A 245 0.06 -16.92 -7.87
CA ARG A 245 1.49 -17.28 -7.91
C ARG A 245 1.87 -18.20 -6.75
N ALA A 246 1.41 -17.89 -5.53
CA ALA A 246 1.67 -18.71 -4.35
C ALA A 246 1.08 -20.12 -4.48
N VAL A 247 -0.17 -20.25 -4.95
CA VAL A 247 -0.81 -21.57 -5.16
C VAL A 247 -0.06 -22.38 -6.23
N ALA A 248 0.47 -21.73 -7.27
CA ALA A 248 1.31 -22.41 -8.25
C ALA A 248 2.57 -23.03 -7.61
N VAL A 249 3.22 -22.31 -6.70
CA VAL A 249 4.38 -22.82 -5.95
C VAL A 249 3.97 -23.97 -5.02
N LEU A 250 2.86 -23.83 -4.28
CA LEU A 250 2.36 -24.90 -3.40
C LEU A 250 2.03 -26.20 -4.16
N LEU A 251 1.53 -26.12 -5.39
CA LEU A 251 1.28 -27.31 -6.23
C LEU A 251 2.58 -28.01 -6.68
N GLN A 252 3.68 -27.27 -6.81
CA GLN A 252 5.00 -27.81 -7.13
C GLN A 252 5.76 -28.31 -5.89
N ARG A 253 5.33 -27.85 -4.70
CA ARG A 253 5.97 -28.08 -3.40
C ARG A 253 4.95 -28.58 -2.37
N PRO A 254 4.42 -29.81 -2.53
CA PRO A 254 3.37 -30.35 -1.67
C PRO A 254 3.81 -30.47 -0.19
N GLU A 255 5.11 -30.49 0.09
CA GLU A 255 5.65 -30.51 1.45
C GLU A 255 5.34 -29.26 2.27
N LEU A 256 5.01 -28.13 1.61
CA LEU A 256 4.61 -26.88 2.25
C LEU A 256 3.10 -26.82 2.58
N ALA A 257 2.32 -27.75 2.01
CA ALA A 257 0.87 -27.80 2.11
C ALA A 257 0.37 -29.19 2.58
N ARG A 258 1.12 -29.86 3.47
CA ARG A 258 0.85 -31.26 3.86
C ARG A 258 -0.59 -31.53 4.33
N ASP A 259 -1.19 -30.56 5.00
CA ASP A 259 -2.55 -30.66 5.55
C ASP A 259 -3.64 -30.33 4.52
N VAL A 260 -3.26 -29.96 3.29
CA VAL A 260 -4.17 -29.56 2.22
C VAL A 260 -3.87 -30.37 0.96
N GLY A 261 -4.74 -31.33 0.65
CA GLY A 261 -4.61 -32.14 -0.55
C GLY A 261 -4.59 -31.33 -1.85
N ALA A 262 -3.82 -31.80 -2.84
CA ALA A 262 -3.63 -31.13 -4.14
C ALA A 262 -4.95 -30.78 -4.85
N ALA A 263 -5.99 -31.63 -4.72
CA ALA A 263 -7.31 -31.37 -5.28
C ALA A 263 -7.96 -30.09 -4.71
N ARG A 264 -7.79 -29.83 -3.40
CA ARG A 264 -8.32 -28.62 -2.73
C ARG A 264 -7.57 -27.37 -3.16
N LEU A 265 -6.25 -27.45 -3.34
CA LEU A 265 -5.42 -26.37 -3.90
C LEU A 265 -5.80 -26.07 -5.36
N ALA A 266 -5.97 -27.10 -6.19
CA ALA A 266 -6.38 -26.96 -7.58
C ALA A 266 -7.77 -26.31 -7.71
N TRP A 267 -8.72 -26.74 -6.88
CA TRP A 267 -10.04 -26.10 -6.78
C TRP A 267 -9.93 -24.62 -6.41
N HIS A 268 -9.09 -24.29 -5.44
CA HIS A 268 -8.89 -22.90 -5.04
C HIS A 268 -8.22 -22.06 -6.13
N ALA A 269 -7.25 -22.62 -6.86
CA ALA A 269 -6.65 -21.98 -8.04
C ALA A 269 -7.72 -21.63 -9.09
N LEU A 270 -8.64 -22.57 -9.37
CA LEU A 270 -9.77 -22.35 -10.29
C LEU A 270 -10.67 -21.20 -9.84
N ARG A 271 -11.00 -21.11 -8.53
CA ARG A 271 -11.80 -20.00 -7.99
C ARG A 271 -11.09 -18.65 -8.11
N LEU A 272 -9.77 -18.61 -7.96
CA LEU A 272 -8.99 -17.38 -8.06
C LEU A 272 -8.90 -16.85 -9.50
N HIS A 273 -8.71 -17.74 -10.49
CA HIS A 273 -8.71 -17.39 -11.92
C HIS A 273 -8.79 -18.63 -12.83
N PRO A 274 -9.97 -18.96 -13.39
CA PRO A 274 -10.18 -20.21 -14.12
C PRO A 274 -9.19 -20.44 -15.28
N ALA A 275 -8.96 -19.41 -16.11
CA ALA A 275 -8.07 -19.54 -17.27
C ALA A 275 -6.58 -19.76 -16.89
N ARG A 276 -6.08 -19.09 -15.85
CA ARG A 276 -4.70 -19.30 -15.36
C ARG A 276 -4.55 -20.62 -14.62
N ALA A 277 -5.59 -21.03 -13.91
CA ALA A 277 -5.64 -22.34 -13.27
C ALA A 277 -5.55 -23.48 -14.31
N ALA A 278 -6.20 -23.34 -15.47
CA ALA A 278 -6.05 -24.29 -16.57
C ALA A 278 -4.59 -24.32 -17.10
N THR A 279 -3.94 -23.17 -17.25
CA THR A 279 -2.51 -23.10 -17.62
C THR A 279 -1.61 -23.74 -16.57
N LEU A 280 -1.87 -23.49 -15.28
CA LEU A 280 -1.12 -24.09 -14.17
C LEU A 280 -1.32 -25.61 -14.10
N ALA A 281 -2.55 -26.09 -14.26
CA ALA A 281 -2.87 -27.51 -14.32
C ALA A 281 -2.20 -28.18 -15.52
N TRP A 282 -2.24 -27.55 -16.70
CA TRP A 282 -1.51 -28.02 -17.88
C TRP A 282 0.00 -28.13 -17.63
N ARG A 283 0.61 -27.13 -16.99
CA ARG A 283 2.05 -27.14 -16.64
C ARG A 283 2.38 -28.24 -15.64
N TYR A 284 1.54 -28.43 -14.63
CA TYR A 284 1.68 -29.51 -13.65
C TYR A 284 1.64 -30.89 -14.32
N VAL A 285 0.67 -31.11 -15.22
CA VAL A 285 0.53 -32.35 -15.99
C VAL A 285 1.70 -32.58 -16.96
N THR A 286 2.27 -31.50 -17.52
CA THR A 286 3.31 -31.59 -18.57
C THR A 286 4.74 -31.42 -18.07
N GLY A 287 4.97 -31.15 -16.77
CA GLY A 287 6.30 -31.01 -16.18
C GLY A 287 7.13 -29.82 -16.67
N ARG A 288 6.52 -28.80 -17.29
CA ARG A 288 7.23 -27.62 -17.82
C ARG A 288 7.36 -26.51 -16.77
N ALA A 289 8.60 -26.21 -16.35
CA ALA A 289 8.93 -25.05 -15.51
C ALA A 289 8.83 -23.71 -16.28
N SER A 290 8.51 -22.62 -15.59
CA SER A 290 8.32 -21.28 -16.19
C SER A 290 9.65 -20.64 -16.61
N ALA A 291 9.69 -20.05 -17.80
CA ALA A 291 10.58 -18.94 -18.15
C ALA A 291 10.03 -17.61 -17.64
#